data_AF-A0A2T4JX54-F1
#
_entry.id   AF-A0A2T4JX54-F1
#
_cell.length_a   1.000
_cell.length_b   1.000
_cell.length_c   1.000
_cell.angle_alpha   90.00
_cell.angle_beta   90.00
_cell.angle_gamma   90.00
#
_symmetry.space_group_name_H-M   'P 1'
#
loop_
_entity.id
_entity.type
_entity.pdbx_description
1 polymer ?
#
loop_
_entity_poly.entity_id
_entity_poly.type
_entity_poly.pdbx_seq_one_letter_code
_entity_poly.pdbx_strand_id
1 'polypeptide(L)'
;MMDLYSNDHILTLVPGMTPERLFAFLEARLVIPTVEPTASASIQLFTPLDVARLRFLCELVDDLDLDERTLGVVMALLDKLHAARHDLRCLACAIEAEPPDVRTRIGLALTRLKS
;
A
#
# COMPACT_ATOMS: atom_id res chain seq x y z
N MET A 1 0.03 -12.31 -13.39
CA MET A 1 0.96 -12.95 -12.44
C MET A 1 1.56 -11.81 -11.63
N MET A 2 1.32 -11.76 -10.32
CA MET A 2 1.86 -10.68 -9.49
C MET A 2 3.26 -11.10 -9.06
N ASP A 3 4.28 -10.31 -9.38
CA ASP A 3 5.64 -10.59 -8.94
C ASP A 3 5.72 -10.43 -7.42
N LEU A 4 6.13 -11.48 -6.73
CA LEU A 4 6.33 -11.48 -5.28
C LEU A 4 7.82 -11.46 -4.96
N TYR A 5 8.20 -10.63 -3.99
CA TYR A 5 9.58 -10.41 -3.59
C TYR A 5 9.83 -11.00 -2.20
N SER A 6 11.00 -11.61 -1.98
CA SER A 6 11.43 -12.05 -0.65
C SER A 6 12.12 -10.91 0.11
N ASN A 7 12.38 -11.12 1.41
CA ASN A 7 13.19 -10.19 2.22
C ASN A 7 14.52 -9.81 1.54
N ASP A 8 15.28 -10.77 1.03
CA ASP A 8 16.58 -10.50 0.38
C ASP A 8 16.43 -9.63 -0.88
N HIS A 9 15.36 -9.88 -1.66
CA HIS A 9 15.04 -9.02 -2.80
C HIS A 9 14.66 -7.60 -2.37
N ILE A 10 13.90 -7.45 -1.28
CA ILE A 10 13.55 -6.13 -0.74
C ILE A 10 14.81 -5.33 -0.35
N LEU A 11 15.75 -5.95 0.36
CA LEU A 11 17.01 -5.32 0.77
C LEU A 11 17.84 -4.85 -0.44
N THR A 12 17.69 -5.49 -1.59
CA THR A 12 18.41 -5.15 -2.82
C THR A 12 17.66 -4.10 -3.66
N LEU A 13 16.33 -4.19 -3.72
CA LEU A 13 15.48 -3.35 -4.58
C LEU A 13 15.16 -1.98 -3.99
N VAL A 14 15.23 -1.85 -2.66
CA VAL A 14 14.87 -0.62 -1.94
C VAL A 14 16.14 0.08 -1.45
N PRO A 15 16.55 1.20 -2.07
CA PRO A 15 17.71 1.98 -1.61
C PRO A 15 17.52 2.44 -0.16
N GLY A 16 18.57 2.33 0.67
CA GLY A 16 18.51 2.74 2.07
C GLY A 16 17.76 1.77 2.99
N MET A 17 17.33 0.60 2.47
CA MET A 17 16.74 -0.46 3.29
C MET A 17 17.81 -1.31 3.96
N THR A 18 17.66 -1.51 5.26
CA THR A 18 18.47 -2.47 6.05
C THR A 18 17.56 -3.51 6.70
N PRO A 19 18.09 -4.67 7.14
CA PRO A 19 17.31 -5.65 7.88
C PRO A 19 16.61 -5.07 9.12
N GLU A 20 17.27 -4.17 9.84
CA GLU A 20 16.74 -3.52 11.04
C GLU A 20 15.58 -2.58 10.70
N ARG A 21 15.72 -1.78 9.62
CA ARG A 21 14.64 -0.91 9.14
C ARG A 21 13.44 -1.73 8.66
N LEU A 22 13.67 -2.80 7.90
CA LEU A 22 12.62 -3.68 7.46
C LEU A 22 11.88 -4.29 8.66
N PHE A 23 12.62 -4.79 9.64
CA PHE A 23 12.03 -5.30 10.89
C PHE A 23 11.21 -4.24 11.62
N ALA A 24 11.73 -3.02 11.77
CA ALA A 24 11.02 -1.91 12.41
C ALA A 24 9.70 -1.56 11.68
N PHE A 25 9.71 -1.54 10.34
CA PHE A 25 8.52 -1.29 9.54
C PHE A 25 7.47 -2.41 9.66
N LEU A 26 7.91 -3.66 9.78
CA LEU A 26 7.04 -4.80 10.02
C LEU A 26 6.42 -4.77 11.43
N GLU A 27 7.23 -4.50 12.46
CA GLU A 27 6.79 -4.35 13.86
C GLU A 27 5.77 -3.22 14.01
N ALA A 28 6.03 -2.07 13.37
CA ALA A 28 5.12 -0.93 13.32
C ALA A 28 3.89 -1.18 12.42
N ARG A 29 3.81 -2.37 11.78
CA ARG A 29 2.75 -2.77 10.84
C ARG A 29 2.53 -1.80 9.68
N LEU A 30 3.59 -1.11 9.27
CA LEU A 30 3.58 -0.21 8.12
C LEU A 30 3.51 -0.96 6.80
N VAL A 31 4.01 -2.19 6.79
CA VAL A 31 3.90 -3.15 5.69
C VAL A 31 3.55 -4.50 6.29
N ILE A 32 2.64 -5.23 5.65
CA ILE A 32 2.25 -6.58 6.09
C ILE A 32 2.48 -7.52 4.91
N PRO A 33 3.56 -8.32 4.92
CA PRO A 33 3.83 -9.27 3.86
C PRO A 33 2.83 -10.43 3.91
N THR A 34 2.63 -11.05 2.76
CA THR A 34 1.99 -12.36 2.67
C THR A 34 2.94 -13.39 3.28
N VAL A 35 2.44 -14.25 4.17
CA VAL A 35 3.24 -15.32 4.76
C VAL A 35 2.85 -16.64 4.10
N GLU A 36 3.80 -17.25 3.40
CA GLU A 36 3.63 -18.59 2.84
C GLU A 36 4.34 -19.64 3.71
N PRO A 37 3.63 -20.72 4.12
CA PRO A 37 4.25 -21.83 4.81
C PRO A 37 5.10 -22.65 3.83
N THR A 38 6.37 -22.86 4.15
CA THR A 38 7.24 -23.83 3.46
C THR A 38 7.57 -25.00 4.39
N ALA A 39 8.14 -26.06 3.84
CA ALA A 39 8.42 -27.32 4.54
C ALA A 39 9.37 -27.17 5.76
N SER A 40 10.11 -26.07 5.85
CA SER A 40 11.11 -25.83 6.90
C SER A 40 10.89 -24.53 7.70
N ALA A 41 10.13 -23.57 7.16
CA ALA A 41 9.97 -22.23 7.74
C ALA A 41 8.72 -21.51 7.17
N SER A 42 8.44 -20.30 7.64
CA SER A 42 7.50 -19.39 6.97
C SER A 42 8.31 -18.36 6.17
N ILE A 43 7.90 -18.09 4.93
CA ILE A 43 8.55 -17.10 4.07
C ILE A 43 7.62 -15.90 3.93
N GLN A 44 8.18 -14.71 4.14
CA GLN A 44 7.51 -13.45 3.90
C GLN A 44 7.69 -13.05 2.43
N LEU A 45 6.57 -12.79 1.77
CA LEU A 45 6.49 -12.37 0.38
C LEU A 45 5.81 -11.01 0.28
N PHE A 46 6.42 -10.13 -0.50
CA PHE A 46 6.01 -8.74 -0.67
C PHE A 46 5.49 -8.54 -2.08
N THR A 47 4.41 -7.79 -2.23
CA THR A 47 3.88 -7.41 -3.54
C THR A 47 4.66 -6.23 -4.12
N PRO A 48 4.49 -5.90 -5.42
CA PRO A 48 5.11 -4.70 -5.99
C PRO A 48 4.61 -3.41 -5.30
N LEU A 49 3.39 -3.44 -4.74
CA LEU A 49 2.85 -2.33 -3.96
C LEU A 49 3.59 -2.18 -2.62
N ASP A 50 3.95 -3.28 -1.97
CA ASP A 50 4.74 -3.24 -0.73
C ASP A 50 6.15 -2.70 -0.99
N VAL A 51 6.77 -3.07 -2.11
CA VAL A 51 8.06 -2.50 -2.54
C VAL A 51 7.96 -0.98 -2.71
N ALA A 52 6.92 -0.50 -3.40
CA ALA A 52 6.71 0.93 -3.58
C ALA A 52 6.51 1.66 -2.24
N ARG A 53 5.76 1.03 -1.31
CA ARG A 53 5.54 1.56 0.04
C ARG A 53 6.85 1.62 0.85
N LEU A 54 7.66 0.57 0.80
CA LEU A 54 8.96 0.50 1.48
C LEU A 54 9.95 1.55 0.96
N ARG A 55 9.98 1.80 -0.36
CA ARG A 55 10.79 2.88 -0.94
C ARG A 55 10.37 4.24 -0.42
N PHE A 56 9.08 4.51 -0.44
CA PHE A 56 8.54 5.77 0.06
C PHE A 56 8.82 5.96 1.56
N LEU A 57 8.74 4.90 2.36
CA LEU A 57 9.09 4.92 3.78
C LEU A 57 10.54 5.32 4.02
N CYS A 58 11.48 4.73 3.25
CA CYS A 58 12.90 5.10 3.34
C CYS A 58 13.13 6.57 2.96
N GLU A 59 12.55 7.02 1.85
CA GLU A 59 12.62 8.43 1.42
C GLU A 59 12.09 9.37 2.52
N LEU A 60 10.97 9.03 3.16
CA LEU A 60 10.35 9.86 4.18
C LEU A 60 11.15 9.91 5.49
N VAL A 61 11.72 8.78 5.93
CA VAL A 61 12.59 8.73 7.12
C VAL A 61 13.84 9.56 6.91
N ASP A 62 14.45 9.44 5.72
CA ASP A 62 15.70 10.11 5.41
C ASP A 62 15.50 11.62 5.19
N ASP A 63 14.38 12.06 4.58
CA ASP A 63 14.12 13.47 4.27
C ASP A 63 13.55 14.28 5.45
N LEU A 64 12.83 13.64 6.37
CA LEU A 64 12.05 14.35 7.40
C LEU A 64 12.55 14.16 8.85
N ASP A 65 13.64 13.41 9.07
CA ASP A 65 14.21 13.09 10.39
C ASP A 65 13.13 12.61 11.38
N LEU A 66 12.18 11.81 10.88
CA LEU A 66 11.04 11.33 11.66
C LEU A 66 11.47 10.14 12.52
N ASP A 67 11.12 10.21 13.81
CA ASP A 67 11.18 9.02 14.67
C ASP A 67 10.17 7.95 14.22
N GLU A 68 10.37 6.69 14.63
CA GLU A 68 9.54 5.59 14.16
C GLU A 68 8.06 5.75 14.57
N ARG A 69 7.78 6.49 15.65
CA ARG A 69 6.42 6.74 16.14
C ARG A 69 5.66 7.71 15.25
N THR A 70 6.31 8.81 14.86
CA THR A 70 5.74 9.86 14.02
C THR A 70 5.55 9.33 12.60
N LEU A 71 6.51 8.56 12.11
CA LEU A 71 6.38 7.81 10.86
C LEU A 71 5.16 6.90 10.87
N GLY A 72 4.93 6.18 11.97
CA GLY A 72 3.73 5.37 12.22
C GLY A 72 2.42 6.11 11.98
N VAL A 73 2.30 7.33 12.50
CA VAL A 73 1.08 8.15 12.36
C VAL A 73 0.90 8.65 10.93
N VAL A 74 1.96 9.17 10.31
CA VAL A 74 1.91 9.67 8.93
C VAL A 74 1.53 8.54 7.97
N MET A 75 2.06 7.35 8.20
CA MET A 75 1.72 6.16 7.41
C MET A 75 0.29 5.70 7.62
N ALA A 76 -0.22 5.68 8.85
CA ALA A 76 -1.63 5.36 9.09
C ALA A 76 -2.58 6.33 8.36
N LEU A 77 -2.18 7.60 8.19
CA LEU A 77 -2.94 8.57 7.41
C LEU A 77 -2.82 8.33 5.90
N LEU A 78 -1.61 8.03 5.41
CA LEU A 78 -1.39 7.69 4.01
C LEU A 78 -2.12 6.41 3.61
N ASP A 79 -2.11 5.39 4.46
CA ASP A 79 -2.84 4.14 4.21
C ASP A 79 -4.35 4.38 4.14
N LYS A 80 -4.91 5.20 5.03
CA LYS A 80 -6.33 5.61 4.93
C LYS A 80 -6.62 6.33 3.62
N LEU A 81 -5.72 7.20 3.17
CA LEU A 81 -5.86 7.93 1.90
C LEU A 81 -5.73 6.99 0.69
N HIS A 82 -4.81 6.04 0.73
CA HIS A 82 -4.64 5.04 -0.33
C HIS A 82 -5.82 4.07 -0.40
N ALA A 83 -6.35 3.62 0.74
CA ALA A 83 -7.55 2.80 0.82
C ALA A 83 -8.75 3.55 0.22
N ALA A 84 -8.98 4.81 0.62
CA ALA A 84 -10.05 5.62 0.04
C ALA A 84 -9.90 5.81 -1.49
N ARG A 85 -8.66 6.05 -1.97
CA ARG A 85 -8.39 6.13 -3.42
C ARG A 85 -8.62 4.80 -4.13
N HIS A 86 -8.29 3.67 -3.50
CA HIS A 86 -8.53 2.34 -4.03
C HIS A 86 -10.03 2.06 -4.12
N ASP A 87 -10.79 2.32 -3.06
CA ASP A 87 -12.24 2.13 -3.02
C ASP A 87 -12.93 2.97 -4.09
N LEU A 88 -12.51 4.23 -4.27
CA LEU A 88 -13.01 5.08 -5.35
C LEU A 88 -12.69 4.53 -6.74
N ARG A 89 -11.50 3.95 -6.94
CA ARG A 89 -11.13 3.30 -8.21
C ARG A 89 -11.98 2.06 -8.46
N CYS A 90 -12.16 1.21 -7.46
CA CYS A 90 -13.00 0.02 -7.54
C CYS A 90 -14.45 0.40 -7.85
N LEU A 91 -14.97 1.43 -7.18
CA LEU A 91 -16.31 1.96 -7.47
C LEU A 91 -16.40 2.50 -8.90
N ALA A 92 -15.41 3.26 -9.36
CA ALA A 92 -15.38 3.75 -10.74
C ALA A 92 -15.36 2.60 -11.76
N CYS A 93 -14.55 1.57 -11.53
CA CYS A 93 -14.52 0.38 -12.38
C CYS A 93 -15.87 -0.37 -12.38
N ALA A 94 -16.51 -0.50 -11.22
CA ALA A 94 -17.83 -1.11 -11.12
C ALA A 94 -18.89 -0.30 -11.89
N ILE A 95 -18.88 1.03 -11.77
CA ILE A 95 -19.77 1.92 -12.53
C ILE A 95 -19.50 1.79 -14.03
N GLU A 96 -18.25 1.75 -14.47
CA GLU A 96 -17.94 1.62 -15.90
C GLU A 96 -18.46 0.31 -16.52
N ALA A 97 -18.51 -0.77 -15.73
CA ALA A 97 -19.06 -2.06 -16.16
C ALA A 97 -20.60 -2.08 -16.27
N GLU A 98 -21.30 -1.08 -15.74
CA GLU A 98 -22.76 -0.98 -15.80
C GLU A 98 -23.26 -0.50 -17.18
N PRO A 99 -24.52 -0.82 -17.53
CA PRO A 99 -25.17 -0.29 -18.73
C PRO A 99 -25.17 1.26 -18.80
N PRO A 100 -25.16 1.85 -20.01
CA PRO A 100 -25.01 3.30 -20.20
C PRO A 100 -26.07 4.15 -19.50
N ASP A 101 -27.30 3.66 -19.41
CA ASP A 101 -28.43 4.31 -18.72
C ASP A 101 -28.22 4.35 -17.21
N VAL A 102 -27.73 3.27 -16.62
CA VAL A 102 -27.38 3.19 -15.18
C VAL A 102 -26.24 4.15 -14.85
N ARG A 103 -25.18 4.17 -15.66
CA ARG A 103 -24.06 5.13 -15.48
C ARG A 103 -24.52 6.57 -15.51
N THR A 104 -25.39 6.91 -16.46
CA THR A 104 -25.94 8.27 -16.60
C THR A 104 -26.74 8.67 -15.36
N ARG A 105 -27.56 7.76 -14.83
CA ARG A 105 -28.33 7.98 -13.60
C ARG A 105 -27.43 8.18 -12.37
N ILE A 106 -26.36 7.38 -12.25
CA ILE A 106 -25.37 7.52 -11.18
C ILE A 106 -24.64 8.86 -11.29
N GLY A 107 -24.22 9.25 -12.51
CA GLY A 107 -23.58 10.54 -12.77
C GLY A 107 -24.45 11.73 -12.31
N LEU A 108 -25.73 11.75 -12.71
CA LEU A 108 -26.67 12.79 -12.29
C LEU A 108 -26.88 12.85 -10.77
N ALA A 109 -26.90 11.70 -10.09
CA ALA A 109 -27.01 11.64 -8.64
C ALA A 109 -25.75 12.19 -7.94
N LEU A 110 -24.56 11.84 -8.45
CA LEU A 110 -23.29 12.34 -7.92
C LEU A 110 -23.15 13.85 -8.03
N THR A 111 -23.59 14.47 -9.14
CA THR A 111 -23.53 15.92 -9.29
C THR A 111 -24.40 16.64 -8.26
N ARG A 112 -25.57 16.08 -7.92
CA ARG A 112 -26.49 16.62 -6.91
C ARG A 112 -25.97 16.53 -5.48
N LEU A 113 -25.12 15.54 -5.19
CA LEU A 113 -24.54 15.35 -3.85
C LEU A 113 -23.32 16.23 -3.61
N LYS A 114 -22.65 16.69 -4.68
CA LYS A 114 -21.45 17.54 -4.60
C LYS A 114 -21.77 19.04 -4.61
N SER A 115 -23.01 19.41 -4.89
CA SER A 115 -23.55 20.78 -4.88
C SER A 115 -24.21 21.09 -3.55
#